data_AF-A0A7X5DXR6-F1
#
_entry.id   AF-A0A7X5DXR6-F1
#
_cell.length_a   1.000
_cell.length_b   1.000
_cell.length_c   1.000
_cell.angle_alpha   90.00
_cell.angle_beta   90.00
_cell.angle_gamma   90.00
#
_symmetry.space_group_name_H-M   'P 1'
#
loop_
_entity.id
_entity.type
_entity.pdbx_description
1 polymer ?
#
loop_
_entity_poly.entity_id
_entity_poly.type
_entity_poly.pdbx_seq_one_letter_code
_entity_poly.pdbx_strand_id
1 'polypeptide(L)'
;MNFSRYYRNRGKFIYGFDPNISFISCLVLQLYYTISDVAAANAAVASQKAEAASVSADEASSSADESENFRKLSESYAHGGTGVRPNENVDSSQYYYEQAKRISQGLEGALLPMGTIAFAQLPAVTRQAGYMYNIMDDFTTDNTFKEGAGYTYPAGTNVYYTADGYWDCLSGTLVAGVKGSAENIYRRGVVEITKSNIGLGNVENKSSVTIRNEITSSNVKNALGYTPLSTTGNVASATKLKYSRLIDGISFDGSSNVTHFAVCDTNPTSSEKYVHIQGIEIVEGARAIVQFKHGNEVNGISLWINDNSTGVIYCKKTPVGTFPVGSIFEMVFADSHWNIVGEINTSEIDQIYTKLNPLISPVALYSSTLYASALNTWVYASIPSLKYWKEVRMWLEVGDAECRYNTLTREHMQICVSGYANVNYNGLVRVSWDFTNARIGLLVRSMTGWGFSNIRITRVEGVVKV
;
A
#
# COMPACT_ATOMS: atom_id res chain seq x y z
N MET A 1 6.70 -85.24 -133.26
CA MET A 1 6.69 -85.99 -134.53
C MET A 1 6.58 -87.47 -134.22
N ASN A 2 5.54 -88.12 -134.74
CA ASN A 2 5.27 -89.56 -134.65
C ASN A 2 6.32 -90.36 -135.44
N PHE A 3 6.87 -91.43 -134.88
CA PHE A 3 7.03 -92.68 -135.63
C PHE A 3 6.86 -93.89 -134.70
N SER A 4 6.17 -94.87 -135.24
CA SER A 4 5.43 -95.94 -134.58
C SER A 4 6.05 -97.32 -134.77
N ARG A 5 5.81 -98.20 -133.77
CA ARG A 5 5.59 -99.67 -133.82
C ARG A 5 6.74 -100.64 -134.15
N TYR A 6 6.93 -101.60 -133.21
CA TYR A 6 6.80 -103.09 -133.28
C TYR A 6 7.83 -103.74 -132.32
N TYR A 7 7.44 -104.34 -131.18
CA TYR A 7 6.80 -105.65 -130.89
C TYR A 7 7.78 -106.81 -130.60
N ARG A 8 7.31 -107.64 -129.66
CA ARG A 8 7.90 -108.76 -128.93
C ARG A 8 8.07 -110.03 -129.81
N ASN A 9 9.06 -110.85 -129.44
CA ASN A 9 9.09 -112.33 -129.40
C ASN A 9 9.68 -113.17 -130.58
N ARG A 10 10.60 -114.07 -130.18
CA ARG A 10 11.02 -115.37 -130.75
C ARG A 10 11.42 -115.46 -132.24
N GLY A 11 12.73 -115.63 -132.47
CA GLY A 11 13.27 -116.21 -133.70
C GLY A 11 14.63 -115.62 -134.05
N LYS A 12 15.67 -116.45 -134.13
CA LYS A 12 16.99 -116.09 -134.63
C LYS A 12 16.88 -115.30 -135.94
N PHE A 13 17.28 -114.04 -135.91
CA PHE A 13 17.82 -113.32 -137.07
C PHE A 13 18.94 -112.41 -136.57
N ILE A 14 20.17 -112.90 -136.74
CA ILE A 14 21.36 -112.08 -136.92
C ILE A 14 21.12 -111.37 -138.24
N TYR A 15 21.16 -110.03 -138.31
CA TYR A 15 21.71 -109.31 -139.47
C TYR A 15 21.97 -107.84 -139.14
N GLY A 16 23.21 -107.44 -139.41
CA GLY A 16 23.51 -106.14 -139.99
C GLY A 16 23.36 -104.95 -139.07
N PHE A 17 24.28 -104.83 -138.12
CA PHE A 17 24.66 -103.53 -137.58
C PHE A 17 25.13 -102.67 -138.78
N ASP A 18 24.36 -101.66 -139.20
CA ASP A 18 24.91 -100.54 -139.94
C ASP A 18 25.47 -99.56 -138.90
N PRO A 19 26.78 -99.57 -138.64
CA PRO A 19 27.40 -98.81 -137.56
C PRO A 19 27.18 -97.30 -137.72
N ASN A 20 26.89 -96.81 -138.93
CA ASN A 20 26.79 -95.36 -139.18
C ASN A 20 25.50 -94.75 -138.61
N ILE A 21 24.36 -95.46 -138.67
CA ILE A 21 23.07 -94.93 -138.20
C ILE A 21 22.96 -95.03 -136.66
N SER A 22 23.56 -96.07 -136.04
CA SER A 22 23.63 -96.21 -134.58
C SER A 22 24.60 -95.21 -133.93
N PHE A 23 25.69 -94.85 -134.60
CA PHE A 23 26.64 -93.85 -134.08
C PHE A 23 26.04 -92.45 -134.07
N ILE A 24 25.34 -92.05 -135.14
CA ILE A 24 24.72 -90.73 -135.23
C ILE A 24 23.61 -90.58 -134.18
N SER A 25 22.76 -91.59 -133.98
CA SER A 25 21.72 -91.51 -132.94
C SER A 25 22.31 -91.45 -131.52
N CYS A 26 23.40 -92.19 -131.27
CA CYS A 26 24.11 -92.18 -129.99
C CYS A 26 24.77 -90.81 -129.71
N LEU A 27 25.45 -90.22 -130.70
CA LEU A 27 26.05 -88.90 -130.59
C LEU A 27 25.01 -87.80 -130.33
N VAL A 28 23.87 -87.84 -131.03
CA VAL A 28 22.79 -86.85 -130.85
C VAL A 28 22.15 -86.98 -129.47
N LEU A 29 21.95 -88.21 -128.95
CA LEU A 29 21.44 -88.42 -127.60
C LEU A 29 22.42 -87.88 -126.55
N GLN A 30 23.72 -88.16 -126.72
CA GLN A 30 24.76 -87.72 -125.78
C GLN A 30 24.95 -86.20 -125.81
N LEU A 31 24.81 -85.57 -126.97
CA LEU A 31 24.77 -84.11 -127.09
C LEU A 31 23.53 -83.52 -126.41
N TYR A 32 22.37 -84.16 -126.51
CA TYR A 32 21.13 -83.70 -125.86
C TYR A 32 21.22 -83.78 -124.32
N TYR A 33 21.74 -84.90 -123.79
CA TYR A 33 21.95 -85.05 -122.34
C TYR A 33 22.94 -84.04 -121.79
N THR A 34 24.09 -83.84 -122.46
CA THR A 34 25.09 -82.86 -122.02
C THR A 34 24.56 -81.42 -122.05
N ILE A 35 23.79 -81.03 -123.07
CA ILE A 35 23.14 -79.71 -123.11
C ILE A 35 22.10 -79.58 -121.98
N SER A 36 21.32 -80.64 -121.71
CA SER A 36 20.34 -80.65 -120.62
C SER A 36 21.01 -80.52 -119.25
N ASP A 37 22.13 -81.20 -119.01
CA ASP A 37 22.87 -81.14 -117.76
C ASP A 37 23.51 -79.76 -117.55
N VAL A 38 24.07 -79.16 -118.61
CA VAL A 38 24.60 -77.78 -118.57
C VAL A 38 23.46 -76.78 -118.32
N ALA A 39 22.30 -76.96 -118.93
CA ALA A 39 21.14 -76.11 -118.68
C ALA A 39 20.64 -76.24 -117.23
N ALA A 40 20.59 -77.45 -116.67
CA ALA A 40 20.22 -77.70 -115.28
C ALA A 40 21.23 -77.10 -114.30
N ALA A 41 22.53 -77.23 -114.57
CA ALA A 41 23.59 -76.63 -113.76
C ALA A 41 23.52 -75.09 -113.78
N ASN A 42 23.30 -74.49 -114.96
CA ASN A 42 23.12 -73.04 -115.09
C ASN A 42 21.86 -72.54 -114.35
N ALA A 43 20.76 -73.30 -114.40
CA ALA A 43 19.55 -72.99 -113.65
C ALA A 43 19.79 -73.05 -112.12
N ALA A 44 20.55 -74.04 -111.63
CA ALA A 44 20.91 -74.15 -110.22
C ALA A 44 21.81 -72.99 -109.76
N VAL A 45 22.81 -72.60 -110.56
CA VAL A 45 23.65 -71.43 -110.27
C VAL A 45 22.82 -70.14 -110.27
N ALA A 46 21.89 -69.99 -111.21
CA ALA A 46 20.97 -68.84 -111.22
C ALA A 46 20.09 -68.78 -109.97
N SER A 47 19.57 -69.92 -109.49
CA SER A 47 18.79 -70.00 -108.25
C SER A 47 19.63 -69.58 -107.03
N GLN A 48 20.85 -70.09 -106.90
CA GLN A 48 21.76 -69.72 -105.81
C GLN A 48 22.13 -68.22 -105.84
N LYS A 49 22.31 -67.64 -107.03
CA LYS A 49 22.56 -66.20 -107.17
C LYS A 49 21.33 -65.36 -106.80
N ALA A 50 20.12 -65.83 -107.13
CA ALA A 50 18.88 -65.18 -106.70
C ALA A 50 18.71 -65.24 -105.18
N GLU A 51 19.00 -66.38 -104.54
CA GLU A 51 18.99 -66.53 -103.09
C GLU A 51 20.02 -65.62 -102.40
N ALA A 52 21.26 -65.59 -102.90
CA ALA A 52 22.29 -64.69 -102.37
C ALA A 52 21.91 -63.22 -102.50
N ALA A 53 21.27 -62.82 -103.62
CA ALA A 53 20.76 -61.46 -103.79
C ALA A 53 19.64 -61.13 -102.81
N SER A 54 18.75 -62.10 -102.49
CA SER A 54 17.72 -61.93 -101.46
C SER A 54 18.34 -61.73 -100.08
N VAL A 55 19.34 -62.55 -99.71
CA VAL A 55 20.04 -62.42 -98.42
C VAL A 55 20.73 -61.05 -98.30
N SER A 56 21.43 -60.60 -99.33
CA SER A 56 22.05 -59.26 -99.31
C SER A 56 21.02 -58.12 -99.24
N ALA A 57 19.82 -58.30 -99.79
CA ALA A 57 18.73 -57.33 -99.64
C ALA A 57 18.22 -57.26 -98.19
N ASP A 58 18.08 -58.41 -97.52
CA ASP A 58 17.68 -58.50 -96.11
C ASP A 58 18.75 -57.90 -95.17
N GLU A 59 20.03 -58.16 -95.44
CA GLU A 59 21.17 -57.57 -94.71
C GLU A 59 21.22 -56.05 -94.88
N ALA A 60 20.97 -55.55 -96.09
CA ALA A 60 20.88 -54.11 -96.36
C ALA A 60 19.71 -53.46 -95.62
N SER A 61 18.54 -54.12 -95.56
CA SER A 61 17.39 -53.64 -94.78
C SER A 61 17.72 -53.60 -93.28
N SER A 62 18.34 -54.65 -92.75
CA SER A 62 18.73 -54.73 -91.34
C SER A 62 19.74 -53.64 -90.98
N SER A 63 20.72 -53.38 -91.87
CA SER A 63 21.69 -52.30 -91.70
C SER A 63 21.03 -50.92 -91.72
N ALA A 64 19.98 -50.72 -92.53
CA ALA A 64 19.21 -49.49 -92.55
C ALA A 64 18.43 -49.28 -91.24
N ASP A 65 17.84 -50.34 -90.69
CA ASP A 65 17.13 -50.30 -89.41
C ASP A 65 18.09 -50.01 -88.25
N GLU A 66 19.27 -50.64 -88.22
CA GLU A 66 20.32 -50.34 -87.23
C GLU A 66 20.81 -48.90 -87.32
N SER A 67 21.05 -48.40 -88.54
CA SER A 67 21.46 -47.02 -88.76
C SER A 67 20.42 -46.02 -88.26
N GLU A 68 19.13 -46.30 -88.48
CA GLU A 68 18.04 -45.45 -87.98
C GLU A 68 17.94 -45.50 -86.44
N ASN A 69 18.14 -46.67 -85.84
CA ASN A 69 18.19 -46.81 -84.38
C ASN A 69 19.37 -46.05 -83.77
N PHE A 70 20.57 -46.15 -84.35
CA PHE A 70 21.73 -45.38 -83.90
C PHE A 70 21.54 -43.87 -84.07
N ARG A 71 20.91 -43.44 -85.18
CA ARG A 71 20.58 -42.03 -85.40
C ARG A 71 19.65 -41.51 -84.30
N LYS A 72 18.56 -42.22 -83.99
CA LYS A 72 17.63 -41.86 -82.92
C LYS A 72 18.28 -41.88 -81.54
N LEU A 73 19.12 -42.87 -81.25
CA LEU A 73 19.82 -42.95 -79.97
C LEU A 73 20.81 -41.80 -79.79
N SER A 74 21.56 -41.44 -80.84
CA SER A 74 22.45 -40.28 -80.86
C SER A 74 21.68 -38.98 -80.62
N GLU A 75 20.55 -38.81 -81.32
CA GLU A 75 19.64 -37.67 -81.14
C GLU A 75 19.09 -37.58 -79.70
N SER A 76 18.73 -38.72 -79.09
CA SER A 76 18.28 -38.81 -77.69
C SER A 76 19.33 -38.36 -76.67
N TYR A 77 20.61 -38.69 -76.89
CA TYR A 77 21.71 -38.23 -76.02
C TYR A 77 22.10 -36.76 -76.28
N ALA A 78 21.91 -36.27 -77.50
CA ALA A 78 22.22 -34.89 -77.87
C ALA A 78 21.20 -33.91 -77.26
N HIS A 79 19.91 -34.10 -77.54
CA HIS A 79 18.86 -33.18 -77.11
C HIS A 79 17.58 -33.83 -76.54
N GLY A 80 17.41 -35.15 -76.67
CA GLY A 80 16.20 -35.84 -76.22
C GLY A 80 15.01 -35.67 -77.17
N GLY A 81 13.80 -36.01 -76.73
CA GLY A 81 12.55 -35.86 -77.50
C GLY A 81 12.28 -36.93 -78.57
N THR A 82 13.04 -38.03 -78.58
CA THR A 82 12.96 -39.11 -79.58
C THR A 82 12.08 -40.29 -79.15
N GLY A 83 11.78 -40.40 -77.86
CA GLY A 83 11.03 -41.50 -77.24
C GLY A 83 11.82 -42.80 -77.06
N VAL A 84 13.12 -42.85 -77.38
CA VAL A 84 13.87 -44.12 -77.37
C VAL A 84 14.51 -44.47 -76.02
N ARG A 85 14.66 -43.51 -75.11
CA ARG A 85 15.32 -43.70 -73.81
C ARG A 85 14.53 -43.05 -72.67
N PRO A 86 14.43 -43.70 -71.50
CA PRO A 86 13.86 -43.07 -70.31
C PRO A 86 14.60 -41.77 -69.94
N ASN A 87 13.86 -40.75 -69.53
CA ASN A 87 14.40 -39.47 -69.03
C ASN A 87 15.26 -38.67 -70.02
N GLU A 88 15.17 -38.93 -71.33
CA GLU A 88 16.01 -38.27 -72.34
C GLU A 88 15.93 -36.73 -72.35
N ASN A 89 14.82 -36.14 -71.90
CA ASN A 89 14.65 -34.69 -71.84
C ASN A 89 15.36 -34.03 -70.64
N VAL A 90 15.83 -34.82 -69.67
CA VAL A 90 16.53 -34.36 -68.46
C VAL A 90 17.90 -34.99 -68.27
N ASP A 91 18.31 -35.87 -69.19
CA ASP A 91 19.60 -36.54 -69.21
C ASP A 91 20.21 -36.46 -70.61
N SER A 92 20.21 -35.27 -71.22
CA SER A 92 20.80 -35.01 -72.53
C SER A 92 21.85 -33.90 -72.44
N SER A 93 22.73 -33.84 -73.45
CA SER A 93 23.78 -32.82 -73.52
C SER A 93 23.20 -31.40 -73.51
N GLN A 94 22.09 -31.18 -74.23
CA GLN A 94 21.39 -29.90 -74.23
C GLN A 94 20.86 -29.53 -72.83
N TYR A 95 20.23 -30.46 -72.12
CA TYR A 95 19.70 -30.20 -70.78
C TYR A 95 20.79 -29.77 -69.80
N TYR A 96 21.92 -30.49 -69.76
CA TYR A 96 23.06 -30.13 -68.89
C TYR A 96 23.68 -28.79 -69.29
N TYR A 97 23.80 -28.50 -70.58
CA TYR A 97 24.24 -27.20 -71.07
C TYR A 97 23.31 -26.06 -70.62
N GLU A 98 21.99 -26.24 -70.74
CA GLU A 98 21.03 -25.23 -70.30
C GLU A 98 21.06 -25.01 -68.79
N GLN A 99 21.20 -26.06 -67.99
CA GLN A 99 21.35 -25.95 -66.54
C GLN A 99 22.64 -25.20 -66.15
N ALA A 100 23.77 -25.55 -66.76
CA ALA A 100 25.04 -24.85 -66.54
C ALA A 100 24.96 -23.39 -66.98
N LYS A 101 24.32 -23.12 -68.14
CA LYS A 101 24.09 -21.77 -68.65
C LYS A 101 23.22 -20.95 -67.70
N ARG A 102 22.11 -21.51 -67.20
CA ARG A 102 21.23 -20.83 -66.23
C ARG A 102 21.95 -20.49 -64.93
N ILE A 103 22.76 -21.40 -64.40
CA ILE A 103 23.58 -21.13 -63.21
C ILE A 103 24.59 -20.02 -63.49
N SER A 104 25.31 -20.11 -64.63
CA SER A 104 26.31 -19.11 -65.00
C SER A 104 25.70 -17.73 -65.23
N GLN A 105 24.56 -17.63 -65.91
CA GLN A 105 23.86 -16.37 -66.15
C GLN A 105 23.16 -15.86 -64.88
N GLY A 106 22.68 -16.75 -64.02
CA GLY A 106 22.10 -16.36 -62.73
C GLY A 106 23.10 -15.74 -61.75
N LEU A 107 24.40 -15.96 -61.96
CA LEU A 107 25.49 -15.32 -61.21
C LEU A 107 25.97 -14.02 -61.87
N GLU A 108 25.47 -13.68 -63.06
CA GLU A 108 25.79 -12.41 -63.73
C GLU A 108 25.19 -11.25 -62.93
N GLY A 109 26.04 -10.38 -62.38
CA GLY A 109 25.65 -9.30 -61.48
C GLY A 109 25.57 -9.69 -60.00
N ALA A 110 25.91 -10.92 -59.61
CA ALA A 110 26.05 -11.30 -58.21
C ALA A 110 27.26 -10.62 -57.54
N LEU A 111 27.20 -10.48 -56.21
CA LEU A 111 28.34 -10.04 -55.42
C LEU A 111 29.30 -11.21 -55.20
N LEU A 112 30.55 -11.04 -55.63
CA LEU A 112 31.60 -12.06 -55.58
C LEU A 112 32.57 -11.73 -54.42
N PRO A 113 32.65 -12.58 -53.38
CA PRO A 113 33.59 -12.35 -52.29
C PRO A 113 35.03 -12.60 -52.75
N MET A 114 35.87 -11.58 -52.66
CA MET A 114 37.27 -11.58 -53.08
C MET A 114 38.25 -11.74 -51.90
N GLY A 115 37.73 -11.83 -50.68
CA GLY A 115 38.49 -12.06 -49.45
C GLY A 115 38.48 -10.87 -48.49
N THR A 116 39.34 -10.97 -47.48
CA THR A 116 39.50 -9.94 -46.43
C THR A 116 40.80 -9.17 -46.67
N ILE A 117 40.75 -7.83 -46.66
CA ILE A 117 41.90 -6.95 -46.91
C ILE A 117 41.92 -5.77 -45.93
N ALA A 118 43.08 -5.14 -45.74
CA ALA A 118 43.18 -3.84 -45.07
C ALA A 118 42.63 -2.72 -45.96
N PHE A 119 42.09 -1.66 -45.38
CA PHE A 119 41.51 -0.55 -46.17
C PHE A 119 42.53 0.09 -47.12
N ALA A 120 43.78 0.22 -46.67
CA ALA A 120 44.88 0.76 -47.47
C ALA A 120 45.17 -0.05 -48.76
N GLN A 121 44.72 -1.31 -48.85
CA GLN A 121 44.90 -2.17 -50.01
C GLN A 121 43.77 -2.01 -51.05
N LEU A 122 42.61 -1.48 -50.64
CA LEU A 122 41.42 -1.33 -51.48
C LEU A 122 41.68 -0.55 -52.79
N PRO A 123 42.51 0.51 -52.83
CA PRO A 123 42.78 1.21 -54.09
C PRO A 123 43.53 0.37 -55.14
N ALA A 124 44.29 -0.65 -54.69
CA ALA A 124 45.18 -1.47 -55.52
C ALA A 124 44.56 -2.80 -55.97
N VAL A 125 43.37 -3.16 -55.50
CA VAL A 125 42.67 -4.38 -55.92
C VAL A 125 42.01 -4.21 -57.29
N THR A 126 41.72 -5.32 -57.95
CA THR A 126 40.97 -5.34 -59.21
C THR A 126 39.58 -4.75 -59.01
N ARG A 127 39.25 -3.74 -59.81
CA ARG A 127 37.95 -3.05 -59.79
C ARG A 127 37.04 -3.61 -60.87
N GLN A 128 36.23 -4.58 -60.51
CA GLN A 128 35.22 -5.15 -61.39
C GLN A 128 33.87 -5.09 -60.69
N ALA A 129 32.84 -4.66 -61.43
CA ALA A 129 31.48 -4.57 -60.90
C ALA A 129 31.06 -5.90 -60.27
N GLY A 130 30.56 -5.84 -59.04
CA GLY A 130 30.16 -7.01 -58.25
C GLY A 130 31.28 -7.60 -57.38
N TYR A 131 32.54 -7.20 -57.52
CA TYR A 131 33.60 -7.66 -56.61
C TYR A 131 33.41 -7.06 -55.23
N MET A 132 33.46 -7.92 -54.19
CA MET A 132 33.21 -7.56 -52.81
C MET A 132 34.39 -7.97 -51.92
N TYR A 133 34.83 -7.07 -51.07
CA TYR A 133 35.91 -7.26 -50.12
C TYR A 133 35.41 -7.01 -48.70
N ASN A 134 35.87 -7.83 -47.76
CA ASN A 134 35.67 -7.57 -46.34
C ASN A 134 36.86 -6.74 -45.82
N ILE A 135 36.61 -5.56 -45.24
CA ILE A 135 37.69 -4.68 -44.79
C ILE A 135 38.02 -4.98 -43.32
N MET A 136 39.27 -5.33 -43.01
CA MET A 136 39.67 -5.78 -41.66
C MET A 136 39.91 -4.67 -40.64
N ASP A 137 40.06 -3.42 -41.08
CA ASP A 137 40.31 -2.27 -40.22
C ASP A 137 39.10 -1.33 -40.20
N ASP A 138 38.99 -0.52 -39.15
CA ASP A 138 38.14 0.67 -39.21
C ASP A 138 38.66 1.59 -40.33
N PHE A 139 37.74 2.19 -41.10
CA PHE A 139 38.13 3.08 -42.20
C PHE A 139 37.20 4.25 -42.36
N THR A 140 37.71 5.29 -43.02
CA THR A 140 36.93 6.45 -43.45
C THR A 140 36.93 6.49 -44.97
N THR A 141 35.74 6.62 -45.56
CA THR A 141 35.55 6.70 -47.00
C THR A 141 36.28 7.92 -47.57
N ASP A 142 36.74 7.80 -48.82
CA ASP A 142 37.25 8.90 -49.62
C ASP A 142 36.30 9.19 -50.81
N ASN A 143 36.72 10.01 -51.77
CA ASN A 143 35.89 10.37 -52.93
C ASN A 143 35.68 9.21 -53.93
N THR A 144 36.28 8.05 -53.70
CA THR A 144 36.07 6.85 -54.53
C THR A 144 34.84 6.04 -54.08
N PHE A 145 34.21 6.42 -52.97
CA PHE A 145 32.99 5.81 -52.46
C PHE A 145 31.72 6.53 -52.95
N LYS A 146 30.60 5.80 -53.01
CA LYS A 146 29.32 6.24 -53.54
C LYS A 146 28.75 7.46 -52.78
N GLU A 147 28.92 7.50 -51.47
CA GLU A 147 28.51 8.61 -50.59
C GLU A 147 29.54 9.74 -50.52
N GLY A 148 30.73 9.53 -51.08
CA GLY A 148 31.88 10.45 -51.00
C GLY A 148 32.70 10.31 -49.71
N ALA A 149 33.63 11.25 -49.50
CA ALA A 149 34.57 11.20 -48.41
C ALA A 149 33.96 11.55 -47.02
N GLY A 150 34.52 10.98 -45.96
CA GLY A 150 34.28 11.40 -44.58
C GLY A 150 33.31 10.54 -43.75
N TYR A 151 32.88 9.39 -44.26
CA TYR A 151 32.05 8.43 -43.52
C TYR A 151 32.90 7.34 -42.90
N THR A 152 32.73 7.08 -41.61
CA THR A 152 33.51 6.05 -40.89
C THR A 152 32.71 4.76 -40.77
N TYR A 153 33.36 3.64 -41.09
CA TYR A 153 32.83 2.29 -41.00
C TYR A 153 33.74 1.43 -40.11
N PRO A 154 33.17 0.53 -39.30
CA PRO A 154 33.96 -0.37 -38.47
C PRO A 154 34.62 -1.49 -39.30
N ALA A 155 35.68 -2.06 -38.74
CA ALA A 155 36.27 -3.32 -39.18
C ALA A 155 35.20 -4.41 -39.40
N GLY A 156 35.37 -5.20 -40.45
CA GLY A 156 34.42 -6.22 -40.91
C GLY A 156 33.34 -5.69 -41.85
N THR A 157 33.38 -4.43 -42.26
CA THR A 157 32.43 -3.90 -43.25
C THR A 157 32.73 -4.49 -44.63
N ASN A 158 31.69 -5.01 -45.29
CA ASN A 158 31.78 -5.49 -46.67
C ASN A 158 31.60 -4.33 -47.65
N VAL A 159 32.59 -4.14 -48.52
CA VAL A 159 32.64 -3.10 -49.55
C VAL A 159 32.64 -3.75 -50.91
N TYR A 160 31.79 -3.30 -51.83
CA TYR A 160 31.71 -3.82 -53.19
C TYR A 160 31.91 -2.73 -54.24
N TYR A 161 32.43 -3.10 -55.40
CA TYR A 161 32.60 -2.19 -56.53
C TYR A 161 31.33 -2.18 -57.38
N THR A 162 30.78 -0.99 -57.59
CA THR A 162 29.52 -0.80 -58.31
C THR A 162 29.73 -0.74 -59.82
N ALA A 163 28.66 -0.94 -60.60
CA ALA A 163 28.71 -0.87 -62.06
C ALA A 163 29.03 0.55 -62.59
N ASP A 164 28.76 1.60 -61.80
CA ASP A 164 29.03 2.99 -62.13
C ASP A 164 30.39 3.49 -61.63
N GLY A 165 31.25 2.59 -61.12
CA GLY A 165 32.67 2.87 -60.88
C GLY A 165 33.03 3.43 -59.50
N TYR A 166 32.20 3.18 -58.49
CA TYR A 166 32.43 3.59 -57.11
C TYR A 166 32.53 2.37 -56.18
N TRP A 167 33.16 2.56 -55.03
CA TRP A 167 33.00 1.64 -53.90
C TRP A 167 31.71 1.95 -53.16
N ASP A 168 31.00 0.92 -52.71
CA ASP A 168 29.81 1.05 -51.90
C ASP A 168 29.85 0.03 -50.74
N CYS A 169 29.31 0.42 -49.59
CA CYS A 169 29.31 -0.37 -48.38
C CYS A 169 27.95 -1.09 -48.23
N LEU A 170 27.95 -2.41 -48.04
CA LEU A 170 26.71 -3.16 -47.79
C LEU A 170 26.07 -2.84 -46.43
N SER A 171 26.81 -2.22 -45.53
CA SER A 171 26.33 -1.75 -44.24
C SER A 171 25.91 -0.29 -44.34
N GLY A 172 24.75 0.06 -43.75
CA GLY A 172 24.41 1.47 -43.54
C GLY A 172 25.31 2.12 -42.49
N THR A 173 25.44 3.45 -42.52
CA THR A 173 26.01 4.19 -41.39
C THR A 173 25.17 3.97 -40.13
N LEU A 174 25.79 3.45 -39.07
CA LEU A 174 25.11 3.00 -37.83
C LEU A 174 24.35 4.12 -37.08
N VAL A 175 24.62 5.40 -37.38
CA VAL A 175 23.96 6.56 -36.78
C VAL A 175 23.70 7.62 -37.87
N ALA A 176 22.42 7.93 -38.14
CA ALA A 176 22.03 8.95 -39.12
C ALA A 176 22.35 10.39 -38.66
N GLY A 177 22.46 10.61 -37.34
CA GLY A 177 22.99 11.83 -36.75
C GLY A 177 22.86 11.88 -35.23
N VAL A 178 23.71 12.68 -34.58
CA VAL A 178 23.69 12.98 -33.15
C VAL A 178 23.38 14.46 -32.97
N LYS A 179 22.47 14.81 -32.06
CA LYS A 179 22.11 16.22 -31.81
C LYS A 179 21.83 16.43 -30.33
N GLY A 180 22.49 17.43 -29.73
CA GLY A 180 22.16 17.86 -28.38
C GLY A 180 20.92 18.76 -28.35
N SER A 181 20.30 18.92 -27.16
CA SER A 181 19.06 19.70 -26.99
C SER A 181 19.19 21.18 -27.35
N ALA A 182 20.41 21.74 -27.37
CA ALA A 182 20.66 23.13 -27.74
C ALA A 182 21.06 23.32 -29.21
N GLU A 183 20.97 22.26 -30.03
CA GLU A 183 21.37 22.30 -31.43
C GLU A 183 20.18 22.19 -32.38
N ASN A 184 20.27 22.90 -33.50
CA ASN A 184 19.24 22.92 -34.54
C ASN A 184 19.54 21.97 -35.72
N ILE A 185 20.77 21.45 -35.82
CA ILE A 185 21.24 20.61 -36.94
C ILE A 185 21.89 19.34 -36.37
N TYR A 186 21.65 18.19 -36.99
CA TYR A 186 22.29 16.93 -36.63
C TYR A 186 23.77 16.91 -37.05
N ARG A 187 24.63 16.48 -36.13
CA ARG A 187 26.02 16.14 -36.41
C ARG A 187 26.10 14.71 -36.95
N ARG A 188 27.10 14.41 -37.78
CA ARG A 188 27.31 13.08 -38.38
C ARG A 188 28.75 12.63 -38.14
N GLY A 189 28.99 11.31 -38.19
CA GLY A 189 30.32 10.71 -37.98
C GLY A 189 30.74 10.63 -36.51
N VAL A 190 32.04 10.75 -36.24
CA VAL A 190 32.59 10.81 -34.87
C VAL A 190 32.29 12.20 -34.30
N VAL A 191 31.45 12.25 -33.27
CA VAL A 191 30.98 13.49 -32.67
C VAL A 191 31.47 13.63 -31.24
N GLU A 192 32.17 14.72 -30.95
CA GLU A 192 32.40 15.17 -29.58
C GLU A 192 31.20 16.01 -29.11
N ILE A 193 30.57 15.61 -28.00
CA ILE A 193 29.43 16.31 -27.41
C ILE A 193 29.90 17.11 -26.19
N THR A 194 29.78 18.43 -26.28
CA THR A 194 30.11 19.38 -25.20
C THR A 194 28.87 19.75 -24.38
N LYS A 195 29.07 20.33 -23.20
CA LYS A 195 28.01 20.92 -22.38
C LYS A 195 27.14 21.92 -23.15
N SER A 196 27.75 22.72 -24.02
CA SER A 196 27.01 23.67 -24.85
C SER A 196 26.07 22.96 -25.82
N ASN A 197 26.48 21.84 -26.40
CA ASN A 197 25.64 21.10 -27.36
C ASN A 197 24.36 20.57 -26.70
N ILE A 198 24.44 20.14 -25.44
CA ILE A 198 23.29 19.63 -24.68
C ILE A 198 22.53 20.68 -23.86
N GLY A 199 22.87 21.97 -23.99
CA GLY A 199 22.19 23.06 -23.28
C GLY A 199 22.62 23.24 -21.82
N LEU A 200 23.74 22.65 -21.41
CA LEU A 200 24.30 22.76 -20.07
C LEU A 200 25.44 23.80 -19.98
N GLY A 201 25.47 24.79 -20.89
CA GLY A 201 26.53 25.81 -20.93
C GLY A 201 26.70 26.60 -19.63
N ASN A 202 25.60 26.82 -18.89
CA ASN A 202 25.60 27.54 -17.61
C ASN A 202 25.81 26.63 -16.39
N VAL A 203 25.98 25.31 -16.60
CA VAL A 203 26.10 24.35 -15.51
C VAL A 203 27.56 24.01 -15.26
N GLU A 204 28.04 24.34 -14.07
CA GLU A 204 29.40 24.03 -13.63
C GLU A 204 29.64 22.52 -13.48
N ASN A 205 30.89 22.06 -13.60
CA ASN A 205 31.24 20.65 -13.39
C ASN A 205 31.62 20.40 -11.92
N LYS A 206 30.64 20.40 -11.02
CA LYS A 206 30.86 20.24 -9.58
C LYS A 206 30.02 19.10 -9.01
N SER A 207 30.55 18.42 -8.00
CA SER A 207 29.79 17.43 -7.25
C SER A 207 28.67 18.12 -6.45
N SER A 208 27.60 17.39 -6.13
CA SER A 208 26.54 17.92 -5.26
C SER A 208 27.06 18.33 -3.88
N VAL A 209 28.16 17.71 -3.40
CA VAL A 209 28.81 18.09 -2.13
C VAL A 209 29.47 19.46 -2.25
N THR A 210 30.25 19.69 -3.31
CA THR A 210 30.92 20.97 -3.56
C THR A 210 29.89 22.10 -3.68
N ILE A 211 28.82 21.89 -4.47
CA ILE A 211 27.75 22.88 -4.63
C ILE A 211 27.12 23.22 -3.28
N ARG A 212 26.80 22.22 -2.45
CA ARG A 212 26.22 22.47 -1.11
C ARG A 212 27.14 23.23 -0.18
N ASN A 213 28.46 23.03 -0.28
CA ASN A 213 29.44 23.74 0.53
C ASN A 213 29.64 25.19 0.09
N GLU A 214 29.44 25.48 -1.19
CA GLU A 214 29.51 26.85 -1.74
C GLU A 214 28.24 27.66 -1.49
N ILE A 215 27.08 27.00 -1.30
CA ILE A 215 25.82 27.67 -0.95
C ILE A 215 25.98 28.34 0.42
N THR A 216 26.00 29.67 0.39
CA THR A 216 26.02 30.48 1.61
C THR A 216 24.60 30.76 2.09
N SER A 217 24.45 31.11 3.37
CA SER A 217 23.18 31.63 3.88
C SER A 217 22.71 32.87 3.13
N SER A 218 23.62 33.68 2.56
CA SER A 218 23.23 34.83 1.72
C SER A 218 22.58 34.37 0.41
N ASN A 219 23.11 33.33 -0.24
CA ASN A 219 22.49 32.78 -1.44
C ASN A 219 21.08 32.27 -1.15
N VAL A 220 20.89 31.58 -0.02
CA VAL A 220 19.57 31.08 0.41
C VAL A 220 18.60 32.23 0.68
N LYS A 221 19.02 33.28 1.41
CA LYS A 221 18.18 34.45 1.70
C LYS A 221 17.74 35.18 0.43
N ASN A 222 18.67 35.39 -0.51
CA ASN A 222 18.39 36.04 -1.78
C ASN A 222 17.41 35.21 -2.62
N ALA A 223 17.55 33.88 -2.63
CA ALA A 223 16.65 32.98 -3.36
C ALA A 223 15.23 32.91 -2.75
N LEU A 224 15.13 32.95 -1.42
CA LEU A 224 13.84 32.86 -0.71
C LEU A 224 13.10 34.20 -0.62
N GLY A 225 13.80 35.32 -0.79
CA GLY A 225 13.22 36.66 -0.63
C GLY A 225 12.94 37.06 0.82
N TYR A 226 13.38 36.27 1.80
CA TYR A 226 13.31 36.60 3.22
C TYR A 226 14.46 35.94 4.01
N THR A 227 14.68 36.40 5.25
CA THR A 227 15.66 35.80 6.17
C THR A 227 14.99 34.72 7.01
N PRO A 228 15.35 33.43 6.86
CA PRO A 228 14.83 32.38 7.74
C PRO A 228 15.18 32.64 9.20
N LEU A 229 14.27 32.26 10.10
CA LEU A 229 14.45 32.43 11.54
C LEU A 229 15.72 31.71 12.00
N SER A 230 16.68 32.46 12.51
CA SER A 230 17.90 31.92 13.12
C SER A 230 17.56 31.37 14.51
N THR A 231 17.63 30.05 14.68
CA THR A 231 17.48 29.37 15.99
C THR A 231 18.77 29.40 16.82
N THR A 232 19.84 30.03 16.31
CA THR A 232 21.12 30.20 17.02
C THR A 232 21.12 31.41 17.96
N GLY A 233 19.97 32.06 18.20
CA GLY A 233 19.82 33.03 19.28
C GLY A 233 19.81 32.38 20.67
N ASN A 234 19.93 33.20 21.72
CA ASN A 234 19.98 32.80 23.15
C ASN A 234 18.89 31.81 23.62
N VAL A 235 17.85 31.53 22.82
CA VAL A 235 16.78 30.58 23.14
C VAL A 235 17.32 29.17 23.34
N ALA A 236 18.25 28.70 22.50
CA ALA A 236 18.74 27.32 22.58
C ALA A 236 19.63 27.04 23.80
N SER A 237 20.18 28.08 24.43
CA SER A 237 21.06 28.00 25.59
C SER A 237 20.49 28.68 26.85
N ALA A 238 19.27 29.22 26.78
CA ALA A 238 18.67 29.93 27.91
C ALA A 238 18.31 28.94 29.02
N THR A 239 19.03 29.01 30.13
CA THR A 239 18.71 28.29 31.38
C THR A 239 17.89 29.13 32.35
N LYS A 240 17.73 30.44 32.07
CA LYS A 240 17.00 31.40 32.88
C LYS A 240 16.36 32.53 32.07
N LEU A 241 15.36 33.20 32.63
CA LEU A 241 14.74 34.41 32.10
C LEU A 241 15.74 35.56 32.13
N LYS A 242 15.76 36.36 31.06
CA LYS A 242 16.61 37.56 30.96
C LYS A 242 16.24 38.62 32.00
N TYR A 243 14.96 38.73 32.31
CA TYR A 243 14.42 39.63 33.33
C TYR A 243 13.56 38.77 34.26
N SER A 244 13.87 38.80 35.57
CA SER A 244 13.07 38.08 36.57
C SER A 244 11.65 38.65 36.63
N ARG A 245 10.71 37.81 37.02
CA ARG A 245 9.31 38.18 37.27
C ARG A 245 8.90 37.68 38.64
N LEU A 246 8.01 38.40 39.32
CA LEU A 246 7.48 37.96 40.59
C LEU A 246 6.41 36.87 40.36
N ILE A 247 6.50 35.77 41.11
CA ILE A 247 5.45 34.75 41.26
C ILE A 247 4.95 34.86 42.69
N ASP A 248 3.77 35.45 42.87
CA ASP A 248 3.15 35.72 44.16
C ASP A 248 4.09 36.42 45.16
N GLY A 249 4.83 37.42 44.67
CA GLY A 249 5.80 38.19 45.46
C GLY A 249 7.23 37.63 45.45
N ILE A 250 7.49 36.42 44.93
CA ILE A 250 8.86 35.85 44.90
C ILE A 250 9.50 36.05 43.53
N SER A 251 10.71 36.62 43.49
CA SER A 251 11.47 36.81 42.24
C SER A 251 11.87 35.48 41.61
N PHE A 252 11.47 35.28 40.34
CA PHE A 252 11.72 34.07 39.58
C PHE A 252 12.39 34.40 38.24
N ASP A 253 13.55 33.81 38.01
CA ASP A 253 14.21 33.76 36.70
C ASP A 253 14.46 32.33 36.20
N GLY A 254 14.04 31.30 36.95
CA GLY A 254 14.31 29.89 36.61
C GLY A 254 15.62 29.34 37.19
N SER A 255 16.43 30.14 37.88
CA SER A 255 17.67 29.66 38.52
C SER A 255 17.43 28.85 39.81
N SER A 256 16.25 28.96 40.41
CA SER A 256 15.87 28.24 41.64
C SER A 256 14.34 28.09 41.73
N ASN A 257 13.88 27.14 42.55
CA ASN A 257 12.46 26.93 42.81
C ASN A 257 11.87 28.09 43.62
N VAL A 258 10.59 28.39 43.40
CA VAL A 258 9.82 29.32 44.22
C VAL A 258 9.28 28.57 45.45
N THR A 259 9.39 29.16 46.65
CA THR A 259 8.88 28.57 47.90
C THR A 259 8.18 29.63 48.73
N HIS A 260 6.86 29.54 48.90
CA HIS A 260 6.06 30.47 49.71
C HIS A 260 5.90 30.03 51.16
N PHE A 261 6.50 28.91 51.55
CA PHE A 261 6.30 28.30 52.86
C PHE A 261 7.38 28.68 53.88
N ALA A 262 6.96 28.96 55.11
CA ALA A 262 7.86 29.09 56.26
C ALA A 262 7.23 28.57 57.56
N VAL A 263 8.09 28.26 58.53
CA VAL A 263 7.68 27.85 59.88
C VAL A 263 8.00 28.98 60.85
N CYS A 264 7.00 29.45 61.57
CA CYS A 264 7.13 30.37 62.69
C CYS A 264 7.36 29.56 63.98
N ASP A 265 8.55 29.70 64.58
CA ASP A 265 8.93 29.11 65.88
C ASP A 265 8.83 30.12 67.03
N THR A 266 8.26 31.31 66.80
CA THR A 266 8.12 32.34 67.83
C THR A 266 7.15 31.91 68.95
N ASN A 267 7.43 32.31 70.19
CA ASN A 267 6.61 31.98 71.37
C ASN A 267 5.14 32.40 71.19
N PRO A 268 4.16 31.59 71.63
CA PRO A 268 2.73 31.90 71.46
C PRO A 268 2.30 33.21 72.14
N THR A 269 3.00 33.66 73.18
CA THR A 269 2.73 34.91 73.92
C THR A 269 3.38 36.17 73.31
N SER A 270 4.19 36.04 72.25
CA SER A 270 4.78 37.20 71.56
C SER A 270 3.78 37.87 70.62
N SER A 271 3.66 39.19 70.65
CA SER A 271 2.85 39.95 69.67
C SER A 271 3.50 40.03 68.28
N GLU A 272 4.79 39.75 68.17
CA GLU A 272 5.52 39.70 66.90
C GLU A 272 5.89 38.26 66.56
N LYS A 273 5.71 37.87 65.31
CA LYS A 273 6.00 36.53 64.78
C LYS A 273 6.98 36.65 63.63
N TYR A 274 8.04 35.84 63.63
CA TYR A 274 9.14 35.96 62.68
C TYR A 274 9.25 34.72 61.80
N VAL A 275 9.40 34.93 60.48
CA VAL A 275 9.62 33.89 59.48
C VAL A 275 10.59 34.34 58.41
N HIS A 276 11.21 33.37 57.72
CA HIS A 276 12.06 33.62 56.57
C HIS A 276 11.50 32.93 55.33
N ILE A 277 11.28 33.68 54.25
CA ILE A 277 10.85 33.17 52.95
C ILE A 277 11.82 33.71 51.89
N GLN A 278 12.58 32.82 51.24
CA GLN A 278 13.63 33.24 50.32
C GLN A 278 13.07 34.03 49.14
N GLY A 279 13.61 35.23 48.90
CA GLY A 279 13.34 36.03 47.71
C GLY A 279 11.94 36.63 47.62
N ILE A 280 11.15 36.60 48.70
CA ILE A 280 9.85 37.28 48.74
C ILE A 280 10.04 38.80 48.87
N GLU A 281 9.32 39.52 48.02
CA GLU A 281 9.09 40.95 48.07
C GLU A 281 7.66 41.17 48.58
N ILE A 282 7.51 42.00 49.63
CA ILE A 282 6.22 42.31 50.22
C ILE A 282 5.56 43.40 49.37
N VAL A 283 4.81 42.95 48.36
CA VAL A 283 4.03 43.77 47.44
C VAL A 283 2.57 43.34 47.46
N GLU A 284 1.67 44.21 47.01
CA GLU A 284 0.25 43.89 46.88
C GLU A 284 0.07 42.59 46.07
N GLY A 285 -0.64 41.61 46.66
CA GLY A 285 -0.84 40.28 46.09
C GLY A 285 0.23 39.25 46.42
N ALA A 286 1.29 39.58 47.16
CA ALA A 286 2.28 38.59 47.62
C ALA A 286 1.63 37.50 48.47
N ARG A 287 2.08 36.25 48.37
CA ARG A 287 1.51 35.10 49.11
C ARG A 287 2.54 34.48 50.04
N ALA A 288 2.09 34.13 51.24
CA ALA A 288 2.90 33.44 52.24
C ALA A 288 2.06 32.33 52.88
N ILE A 289 2.67 31.16 53.06
CA ILE A 289 2.10 30.04 53.80
C ILE A 289 2.94 29.87 55.06
N VAL A 290 2.35 30.14 56.22
CA VAL A 290 3.07 30.09 57.48
C VAL A 290 2.46 29.04 58.39
N GLN A 291 3.30 28.08 58.79
CA GLN A 291 2.98 27.18 59.89
C GLN A 291 3.43 27.81 61.22
N PHE A 292 2.49 28.02 62.14
CA PHE A 292 2.78 28.48 63.49
C PHE A 292 2.97 27.27 64.41
N LYS A 293 4.23 26.91 64.65
CA LYS A 293 4.60 25.69 65.38
C LYS A 293 3.98 25.62 66.78
N HIS A 294 3.85 26.75 67.46
CA HIS A 294 3.31 26.84 68.84
C HIS A 294 1.92 27.45 68.94
N GLY A 295 1.28 27.78 67.81
CA GLY A 295 0.00 28.51 67.83
C GLY A 295 0.17 29.96 68.30
N ASN A 296 -0.88 30.52 68.88
CA ASN A 296 -0.90 31.91 69.33
C ASN A 296 -1.90 32.16 70.47
N GLU A 297 -1.46 32.94 71.47
CA GLU A 297 -2.25 33.33 72.64
C GLU A 297 -2.55 34.85 72.71
N VAL A 298 -2.04 35.62 71.74
CA VAL A 298 -2.16 37.10 71.72
C VAL A 298 -3.12 37.56 70.64
N ASN A 299 -3.99 38.53 70.92
CA ASN A 299 -4.82 39.15 69.88
C ASN A 299 -4.01 40.16 69.06
N GLY A 300 -4.15 40.13 67.73
CA GLY A 300 -3.57 41.11 66.82
C GLY A 300 -2.05 41.01 66.69
N ILE A 301 -1.57 39.84 66.29
CA ILE A 301 -0.13 39.61 66.07
C ILE A 301 0.36 40.22 64.76
N SER A 302 1.61 40.69 64.75
CA SER A 302 2.30 41.15 63.55
C SER A 302 3.21 40.08 62.97
N LEU A 303 3.18 39.91 61.64
CA LEU A 303 4.10 39.02 60.94
C LEU A 303 5.33 39.80 60.48
N TRP A 304 6.50 39.22 60.65
CA TRP A 304 7.76 39.72 60.16
C TRP A 304 8.33 38.68 59.20
N ILE A 305 8.48 39.06 57.93
CA ILE A 305 9.07 38.20 56.90
C ILE A 305 10.38 38.80 56.45
N ASN A 306 11.48 38.05 56.60
CA ASN A 306 12.84 38.53 56.29
C ASN A 306 13.13 39.89 56.96
N ASP A 307 12.78 40.02 58.24
CA ASP A 307 12.96 41.22 59.07
C ASP A 307 12.22 42.48 58.58
N ASN A 308 11.28 42.34 57.64
CA ASN A 308 10.37 43.42 57.25
C ASN A 308 9.07 43.32 58.06
N SER A 309 8.74 44.39 58.80
CA SER A 309 7.48 44.49 59.52
C SER A 309 6.33 44.66 58.53
N THR A 310 5.33 43.79 58.62
CA THR A 310 4.19 43.81 57.69
C THR A 310 2.87 44.17 58.38
N GLY A 311 2.94 44.67 59.62
CA GLY A 311 1.77 44.99 60.43
C GLY A 311 1.02 43.77 60.91
N VAL A 312 -0.18 44.01 61.44
CA VAL A 312 -1.06 42.99 62.04
C VAL A 312 -1.59 42.04 60.97
N ILE A 313 -1.69 40.74 61.28
CA ILE A 313 -2.35 39.75 60.43
C ILE A 313 -3.87 39.87 60.63
N TYR A 314 -4.61 39.88 59.52
CA TYR A 314 -6.07 39.99 59.52
C TYR A 314 -6.74 38.71 59.01
N CYS A 315 -7.91 38.43 59.55
CA CYS A 315 -8.90 37.55 58.96
C CYS A 315 -10.23 38.32 58.81
N LYS A 316 -10.78 38.38 57.59
CA LYS A 316 -12.03 39.13 57.29
C LYS A 316 -12.04 40.56 57.86
N LYS A 317 -10.92 41.29 57.72
CA LYS A 317 -10.73 42.65 58.26
C LYS A 317 -10.77 42.78 59.79
N THR A 318 -10.71 41.66 60.51
CA THR A 318 -10.50 41.62 61.96
C THR A 318 -9.07 41.14 62.27
N PRO A 319 -8.33 41.76 63.21
CA PRO A 319 -7.05 41.23 63.66
C PRO A 319 -7.16 39.77 64.08
N VAL A 320 -6.22 38.93 63.65
CA VAL A 320 -6.23 37.50 64.00
C VAL A 320 -6.12 37.34 65.52
N GLY A 321 -6.97 36.47 66.07
CA GLY A 321 -7.01 36.17 67.50
C GLY A 321 -6.10 35.00 67.88
N THR A 322 -6.48 34.29 68.93
CA THR A 322 -5.81 33.07 69.36
C THR A 322 -6.09 31.91 68.41
N PHE A 323 -5.12 31.01 68.25
CA PHE A 323 -5.26 29.81 67.41
C PHE A 323 -4.37 28.68 67.93
N PRO A 324 -4.75 27.41 67.69
CA PRO A 324 -4.07 26.26 68.28
C PRO A 324 -2.65 26.03 67.73
N VAL A 325 -1.89 25.21 68.45
CA VAL A 325 -0.57 24.73 68.08
C VAL A 325 -0.62 24.07 66.69
N GLY A 326 0.35 24.41 65.82
CA GLY A 326 0.51 23.80 64.51
C GLY A 326 -0.41 24.37 63.41
N SER A 327 -1.19 25.43 63.68
CA SER A 327 -2.00 26.10 62.66
C SER A 327 -1.17 26.54 61.46
N ILE A 328 -1.69 26.30 60.25
CA ILE A 328 -1.09 26.75 58.99
C ILE A 328 -2.04 27.76 58.38
N PHE A 329 -1.53 28.95 58.07
CA PHE A 329 -2.27 29.97 57.35
C PHE A 329 -1.63 30.25 56.01
N GLU A 330 -2.42 30.10 54.96
CA GLU A 330 -2.15 30.75 53.69
C GLU A 330 -2.65 32.20 53.79
N MET A 331 -1.80 33.14 53.39
CA MET A 331 -2.05 34.57 53.52
C MET A 331 -1.70 35.29 52.23
N VAL A 332 -2.46 36.35 51.92
CA VAL A 332 -2.19 37.30 50.82
C VAL A 332 -1.94 38.67 51.41
N PHE A 333 -0.86 39.32 51.00
CA PHE A 333 -0.57 40.70 51.37
C PHE A 333 -1.46 41.64 50.56
N ALA A 334 -2.35 42.34 51.24
CA ALA A 334 -3.27 43.30 50.62
C ALA A 334 -3.61 44.41 51.60
N ASP A 335 -3.84 45.63 51.08
CA ASP A 335 -4.13 46.81 51.90
C ASP A 335 -3.08 47.06 53.00
N SER A 336 -1.81 46.80 52.69
CA SER A 336 -0.66 46.91 53.61
C SER A 336 -0.65 45.93 54.80
N HIS A 337 -1.40 44.82 54.72
CA HIS A 337 -1.46 43.80 55.78
C HIS A 337 -1.53 42.38 55.20
N TRP A 338 -1.15 41.37 55.98
CA TRP A 338 -1.40 39.96 55.62
C TRP A 338 -2.83 39.56 55.95
N ASN A 339 -3.54 39.04 54.96
CA ASN A 339 -4.91 38.56 55.09
C ASN A 339 -4.96 37.05 54.94
N ILE A 340 -5.47 36.34 55.95
CA ILE A 340 -5.65 34.89 55.90
C ILE A 340 -6.69 34.52 54.83
N VAL A 341 -6.34 33.57 53.98
CA VAL A 341 -7.18 33.03 52.90
C VAL A 341 -7.96 31.82 53.41
N GLY A 342 -9.24 31.73 53.06
CA GLY A 342 -9.97 30.47 53.07
C GLY A 342 -10.60 30.02 54.40
N GLU A 343 -10.84 30.88 55.38
CA GLU A 343 -11.51 30.44 56.62
C GLU A 343 -12.99 30.08 56.40
N ILE A 344 -13.37 28.85 56.79
CA ILE A 344 -14.76 28.39 56.87
C ILE A 344 -15.42 29.02 58.10
N ASN A 345 -16.52 29.72 57.88
CA ASN A 345 -17.31 30.30 58.95
C ASN A 345 -17.92 29.17 59.80
N THR A 346 -17.40 28.93 61.01
CA THR A 346 -17.93 27.89 61.92
C THR A 346 -19.43 28.08 62.22
N SER A 347 -19.93 29.32 62.17
CA SER A 347 -21.36 29.61 62.30
C SER A 347 -22.22 29.10 61.14
N GLU A 348 -21.67 28.94 59.93
CA GLU A 348 -22.37 28.35 58.78
C GLU A 348 -22.46 26.82 58.89
N ILE A 349 -21.46 26.18 59.50
CA ILE A 349 -21.46 24.74 59.79
C ILE A 349 -22.58 24.41 60.81
N ASP A 350 -22.67 25.15 61.91
CA ASP A 350 -23.71 24.94 62.94
C ASP A 350 -25.14 25.11 62.38
N GLN A 351 -25.32 26.05 61.44
CA GLN A 351 -26.62 26.26 60.78
C GLN A 351 -27.00 25.09 59.86
N ILE A 352 -26.04 24.45 59.20
CA ILE A 352 -26.27 23.27 58.34
C ILE A 352 -26.61 22.04 59.20
N TYR A 353 -25.87 21.81 60.29
CA TYR A 353 -26.15 20.72 61.23
C TYR A 353 -27.56 20.83 61.85
N THR A 354 -27.98 22.03 62.22
CA THR A 354 -29.32 22.28 62.78
C THR A 354 -30.44 22.02 61.77
N LYS A 355 -30.20 22.24 60.46
CA LYS A 355 -31.19 22.00 59.40
C LYS A 355 -31.33 20.53 59.00
N LEU A 356 -30.27 19.73 59.16
CA LEU A 356 -30.26 18.32 58.73
C LEU A 356 -30.78 17.33 59.80
N ASN A 357 -30.83 17.73 61.08
CA ASN A 357 -31.29 16.87 62.19
C ASN A 357 -32.38 17.56 63.05
N PRO A 358 -33.67 17.55 62.64
CA PRO A 358 -34.75 18.15 63.42
C PRO A 358 -35.28 17.27 64.58
N LEU A 359 -34.66 16.09 64.84
CA LEU A 359 -34.96 15.24 65.99
C LEU A 359 -34.41 15.87 67.28
N ILE A 360 -35.09 16.92 67.74
CA ILE A 360 -34.87 17.47 69.08
C ILE A 360 -35.33 16.40 70.07
N SER A 361 -34.58 16.16 71.16
CA SER A 361 -35.09 15.38 72.28
C SER A 361 -36.50 15.87 72.67
N PRO A 362 -37.45 14.97 72.98
CA PRO A 362 -38.84 15.35 73.22
C PRO A 362 -38.97 16.52 74.20
N VAL A 363 -39.58 17.61 73.74
CA VAL A 363 -39.70 18.86 74.51
C VAL A 363 -41.00 18.83 75.30
N ALA A 364 -40.94 18.92 76.62
CA ALA A 364 -42.14 18.98 77.46
C ALA A 364 -42.98 20.23 77.13
N LEU A 365 -44.24 20.03 76.71
CA LEU A 365 -45.19 21.09 76.38
C LEU A 365 -46.25 21.28 77.47
N TYR A 366 -46.53 20.22 78.21
CA TYR A 366 -47.49 20.20 79.32
C TYR A 366 -47.04 19.15 80.33
N SER A 367 -46.91 19.57 81.59
CA SER A 367 -46.43 18.73 82.70
C SER A 367 -47.40 18.72 83.89
N SER A 368 -48.63 19.19 83.67
CA SER A 368 -49.71 19.14 84.65
C SER A 368 -50.60 17.92 84.40
N THR A 369 -51.45 17.58 85.35
CA THR A 369 -52.37 16.45 85.22
C THR A 369 -53.76 16.90 84.82
N LEU A 370 -54.28 16.37 83.70
CA LEU A 370 -55.66 16.54 83.27
C LEU A 370 -56.47 15.31 83.69
N TYR A 371 -57.35 15.47 84.68
CA TYR A 371 -58.24 14.41 85.16
C TYR A 371 -59.55 14.39 84.38
N ALA A 372 -60.12 13.20 84.23
CA ALA A 372 -61.53 13.08 83.90
C ALA A 372 -62.42 13.62 85.05
N SER A 373 -63.64 14.06 84.74
CA SER A 373 -64.56 14.62 85.74
C SER A 373 -65.97 14.01 85.70
N ALA A 374 -66.41 13.50 84.55
CA ALA A 374 -67.71 12.86 84.37
C ALA A 374 -67.70 11.91 83.16
N LEU A 375 -68.66 10.97 83.13
CA LEU A 375 -68.88 10.13 81.95
C LEU A 375 -69.41 10.97 80.79
N ASN A 376 -68.99 10.64 79.57
CA ASN A 376 -69.42 11.24 78.31
C ASN A 376 -69.25 12.77 78.20
N THR A 377 -68.39 13.37 79.03
CA THR A 377 -68.07 14.80 79.00
C THR A 377 -66.59 15.01 78.69
N TRP A 378 -66.27 15.91 77.75
CA TRP A 378 -64.88 16.26 77.44
C TRP A 378 -64.32 17.22 78.49
N VAL A 379 -63.09 16.96 78.95
CA VAL A 379 -62.28 17.89 79.72
C VAL A 379 -61.10 18.32 78.87
N TYR A 380 -60.77 19.62 78.84
CA TYR A 380 -59.71 20.17 78.00
C TYR A 380 -58.62 20.86 78.81
N ALA A 381 -57.39 20.87 78.29
CA ALA A 381 -56.31 21.75 78.75
C ALA A 381 -55.70 22.50 77.56
N SER A 382 -55.39 23.79 77.77
CA SER A 382 -54.75 24.63 76.74
C SER A 382 -53.23 24.45 76.78
N ILE A 383 -52.64 24.26 75.59
CA ILE A 383 -51.19 24.13 75.37
C ILE A 383 -50.83 25.07 74.21
N PRO A 384 -50.58 26.38 74.47
CA PRO A 384 -50.40 27.39 73.42
C PRO A 384 -49.30 27.07 72.41
N SER A 385 -48.25 26.38 72.84
CA SER A 385 -47.11 25.97 72.01
C SER A 385 -47.44 24.83 71.05
N LEU A 386 -48.57 24.14 71.21
CA LEU A 386 -48.95 22.96 70.42
C LEU A 386 -48.99 23.25 68.92
N LYS A 387 -49.38 24.46 68.51
CA LYS A 387 -49.47 24.87 67.11
C LYS A 387 -48.14 24.82 66.34
N TYR A 388 -47.00 24.81 67.04
CA TYR A 388 -45.67 24.75 66.43
C TYR A 388 -45.17 23.33 66.19
N TRP A 389 -45.99 22.31 66.49
CA TRP A 389 -45.61 20.91 66.36
C TRP A 389 -46.50 20.19 65.34
N LYS A 390 -45.91 19.22 64.64
CA LYS A 390 -46.65 18.31 63.73
C LYS A 390 -46.78 16.89 64.27
N GLU A 391 -45.89 16.52 65.19
CA GLU A 391 -45.93 15.27 65.94
C GLU A 391 -45.63 15.53 67.41
N VAL A 392 -46.45 14.93 68.25
CA VAL A 392 -46.46 15.10 69.70
C VAL A 392 -46.85 13.76 70.33
N ARG A 393 -46.43 13.53 71.56
CA ARG A 393 -46.79 12.34 72.34
C ARG A 393 -47.33 12.72 73.70
N MET A 394 -48.35 12.01 74.17
CA MET A 394 -49.00 12.25 75.46
C MET A 394 -48.92 11.01 76.33
N TRP A 395 -48.56 11.18 77.60
CA TRP A 395 -48.62 10.12 78.59
C TRP A 395 -50.04 10.01 79.12
N LEU A 396 -50.72 8.92 78.75
CA LEU A 396 -52.09 8.62 79.14
C LEU A 396 -52.10 7.45 80.11
N GLU A 397 -52.82 7.61 81.21
CA GLU A 397 -53.06 6.59 82.22
C GLU A 397 -54.56 6.27 82.24
N VAL A 398 -54.92 5.01 81.94
CA VAL A 398 -56.28 4.48 82.02
C VAL A 398 -56.28 3.33 83.02
N GLY A 399 -56.53 3.66 84.29
CA GLY A 399 -56.36 2.71 85.38
C GLY A 399 -54.89 2.40 85.64
N ASP A 400 -54.62 1.20 86.14
CA ASP A 400 -53.28 0.64 86.38
C ASP A 400 -52.74 -0.20 85.21
N ALA A 401 -53.60 -0.60 84.27
CA ALA A 401 -53.25 -1.54 83.19
C ALA A 401 -52.73 -0.88 81.90
N GLU A 402 -53.10 0.36 81.58
CA GLU A 402 -52.68 1.04 80.35
C GLU A 402 -52.14 2.45 80.64
N CYS A 403 -50.83 2.50 80.89
CA CYS A 403 -50.05 3.71 81.19
C CYS A 403 -48.90 3.84 80.19
N ARG A 404 -49.07 4.63 79.13
CA ARG A 404 -48.05 4.77 78.07
C ARG A 404 -48.10 6.10 77.34
N TYR A 405 -47.02 6.38 76.60
CA TYR A 405 -47.04 7.42 75.57
C TYR A 405 -47.90 6.96 74.40
N ASN A 406 -48.80 7.83 73.98
CA ASN A 406 -49.52 7.69 72.73
C ASN A 406 -49.13 8.87 71.84
N THR A 407 -48.63 8.56 70.65
CA THR A 407 -48.23 9.55 69.65
C THR A 407 -49.39 9.85 68.75
N LEU A 408 -49.63 11.12 68.50
CA LEU A 408 -50.58 11.56 67.49
C LEU A 408 -49.90 12.60 66.60
N THR A 409 -50.24 12.53 65.32
CA THR A 409 -49.78 13.46 64.30
C THR A 409 -50.92 14.39 63.91
N ARG A 410 -50.63 15.43 63.12
CA ARG A 410 -51.68 16.29 62.53
C ARG A 410 -52.72 15.53 61.71
N GLU A 411 -52.42 14.31 61.27
CA GLU A 411 -53.32 13.48 60.47
C GLU A 411 -54.32 12.67 61.31
N HIS A 412 -54.05 12.46 62.61
CA HIS A 412 -54.89 11.67 63.51
C HIS A 412 -55.25 12.46 64.78
N MET A 413 -56.32 13.26 64.72
CA MET A 413 -56.67 14.22 65.80
C MET A 413 -57.33 13.59 67.04
N GLN A 414 -57.68 12.30 67.03
CA GLN A 414 -58.21 11.58 68.19
C GLN A 414 -57.81 10.12 68.16
N ILE A 415 -57.65 9.52 69.33
CA ILE A 415 -57.49 8.06 69.49
C ILE A 415 -58.40 7.54 70.60
N CYS A 416 -58.85 6.30 70.45
CA CYS A 416 -59.58 5.57 71.48
C CYS A 416 -58.60 4.63 72.19
N VAL A 417 -58.61 4.61 73.51
CA VAL A 417 -57.76 3.74 74.32
C VAL A 417 -58.64 3.05 75.36
N SER A 418 -58.44 1.75 75.56
CA SER A 418 -59.18 0.96 76.54
C SER A 418 -58.21 0.32 77.53
N GLY A 419 -58.49 0.46 78.82
CA GLY A 419 -57.74 -0.16 79.91
C GLY A 419 -58.58 -1.20 80.63
N TYR A 420 -57.98 -2.35 80.94
CA TYR A 420 -58.62 -3.46 81.64
C TYR A 420 -57.63 -4.08 82.63
N ALA A 421 -57.94 -4.06 83.93
CA ALA A 421 -57.15 -4.79 84.92
C ALA A 421 -57.78 -6.14 85.28
N ASN A 422 -59.11 -6.19 85.36
CA ASN A 422 -59.90 -7.41 85.52
C ASN A 422 -61.36 -7.17 85.11
N VAL A 423 -62.22 -8.17 85.28
CA VAL A 423 -63.64 -8.12 84.88
C VAL A 423 -64.44 -6.99 85.57
N ASN A 424 -64.04 -6.57 86.76
CA ASN A 424 -64.72 -5.51 87.52
C ASN A 424 -64.07 -4.13 87.34
N TYR A 425 -62.86 -4.06 86.78
CA TYR A 425 -62.07 -2.83 86.62
C TYR A 425 -61.69 -2.63 85.16
N ASN A 426 -62.51 -1.83 84.46
CA ASN A 426 -62.32 -1.50 83.06
C ASN A 426 -62.74 -0.07 82.73
N GLY A 427 -62.13 0.50 81.69
CA GLY A 427 -62.46 1.84 81.21
C GLY A 427 -62.14 2.04 79.74
N LEU A 428 -63.01 2.76 79.04
CA LEU A 428 -62.82 3.19 77.66
C LEU A 428 -62.74 4.71 77.60
N VAL A 429 -61.69 5.23 76.98
CA VAL A 429 -61.44 6.67 76.89
C VAL A 429 -61.17 7.08 75.46
N ARG A 430 -61.46 8.35 75.17
CA ARG A 430 -60.98 9.03 73.97
C ARG A 430 -60.10 10.18 74.39
N VAL A 431 -58.95 10.30 73.76
CA VAL A 431 -58.10 11.49 73.86
C VAL A 431 -58.08 12.20 72.52
N SER A 432 -58.08 13.52 72.56
CA SER A 432 -58.06 14.36 71.37
C SER A 432 -56.91 15.36 71.41
N TRP A 433 -56.45 15.71 70.22
CA TRP A 433 -55.61 16.88 69.98
C TRP A 433 -56.24 17.81 68.98
N ASP A 434 -56.17 19.09 69.31
CA ASP A 434 -56.63 20.17 68.46
C ASP A 434 -55.46 21.14 68.30
N PHE A 435 -54.65 20.91 67.26
CA PHE A 435 -53.51 21.75 66.92
C PHE A 435 -53.94 23.18 66.55
N THR A 436 -55.15 23.33 66.01
CA THR A 436 -55.72 24.61 65.57
C THR A 436 -56.09 25.48 66.77
N ASN A 437 -56.79 24.92 67.75
CA ASN A 437 -57.18 25.64 68.97
C ASN A 437 -56.20 25.45 70.13
N ALA A 438 -55.04 24.84 69.88
CA ALA A 438 -53.95 24.64 70.83
C ALA A 438 -54.40 24.00 72.16
N ARG A 439 -55.12 22.87 72.10
CA ARG A 439 -55.64 22.17 73.28
C ARG A 439 -55.59 20.64 73.17
N ILE A 440 -55.50 19.97 74.32
CA ILE A 440 -55.77 18.52 74.48
C ILE A 440 -57.13 18.31 75.09
N GLY A 441 -57.75 17.16 74.81
CA GLY A 441 -58.98 16.72 75.44
C GLY A 441 -58.93 15.28 75.94
N LEU A 442 -59.65 15.00 77.02
CA LEU A 442 -59.88 13.67 77.59
C LEU A 442 -61.40 13.45 77.78
N LEU A 443 -61.90 12.31 77.32
CA LEU A 443 -63.30 11.89 77.42
C LEU A 443 -63.38 10.46 77.92
N VAL A 444 -64.11 10.21 78.99
CA VAL A 444 -64.39 8.84 79.47
C VAL A 444 -65.73 8.37 78.93
N ARG A 445 -65.74 7.26 78.20
CA ARG A 445 -66.95 6.67 77.58
C ARG A 445 -67.62 5.67 78.51
N SER A 446 -66.84 4.83 79.16
CA SER A 446 -67.30 3.87 80.17
C SER A 446 -66.21 3.69 81.22
N MET A 447 -66.62 3.40 82.45
CA MET A 447 -65.73 3.07 83.55
C MET A 447 -66.48 2.24 84.58
N THR A 448 -65.89 1.14 84.98
CA THR A 448 -66.39 0.25 86.04
C THR A 448 -65.22 -0.05 86.98
N GLY A 449 -65.48 -0.05 88.29
CA GLY A 449 -64.47 -0.34 89.32
C GLY A 449 -63.55 0.83 89.66
N TRP A 450 -63.10 1.63 88.69
CA TRP A 450 -62.25 2.80 88.92
C TRP A 450 -63.03 4.10 89.20
N GLY A 451 -62.35 5.08 89.80
CA GLY A 451 -62.81 6.47 89.86
C GLY A 451 -62.16 7.32 88.77
N PHE A 452 -62.70 8.52 88.52
CA PHE A 452 -62.17 9.40 87.47
C PHE A 452 -60.72 9.85 87.71
N SER A 453 -60.25 9.83 88.96
CA SER A 453 -58.85 10.12 89.31
C SER A 453 -57.86 9.10 88.74
N ASN A 454 -58.31 7.90 88.39
CA ASN A 454 -57.51 6.85 87.76
C ASN A 454 -57.39 7.01 86.24
N ILE A 455 -58.08 7.98 85.63
CA ILE A 455 -58.05 8.23 84.19
C ILE A 455 -57.59 9.66 83.93
N ARG A 456 -56.38 9.81 83.40
CA ARG A 456 -55.72 11.11 83.32
C ARG A 456 -54.62 11.19 82.26
N ILE A 457 -54.36 12.40 81.78
CA ILE A 457 -53.16 12.74 81.00
C ILE A 457 -52.20 13.47 81.93
N THR A 458 -50.96 13.00 82.08
CA THR A 458 -49.99 13.59 83.02
C THR A 458 -48.87 14.37 82.32
N ARG A 459 -48.66 14.13 81.02
CA ARG A 459 -47.58 14.78 80.27
C ARG A 459 -47.87 14.85 78.78
N VAL A 460 -47.43 15.93 78.13
CA VAL A 460 -47.37 16.08 76.67
C VAL A 460 -46.00 16.57 76.26
N GLU A 461 -45.47 15.99 75.20
CA GLU A 461 -44.17 16.34 74.63
C GLU A 461 -44.23 16.53 73.13
N GLY A 462 -43.52 17.55 72.64
CA GLY A 462 -43.27 17.81 71.23
C GLY A 462 -42.13 16.94 70.73
N VAL A 463 -42.36 16.25 69.62
CA VAL A 463 -41.37 15.35 69.00
C VAL A 463 -40.80 15.98 67.73
N VAL A 464 -41.67 16.53 66.86
CA VAL A 464 -41.24 17.16 65.61
C VAL A 464 -41.96 18.51 65.42
N LYS A 465 -41.18 19.57 65.23
CA LYS A 465 -41.71 20.91 64.92
C LYS A 465 -42.27 20.96 63.49
N VAL A 466 -43.24 21.85 63.27
CA VAL A 466 -43.78 22.18 61.93
C VAL A 466 -42.71 22.85 61.09
#